data_AF-A0A7X5BH20-F1
#
_entry.id   AF-A0A7X5BH20-F1
#
_cell.length_a   1.000
_cell.length_b   1.000
_cell.length_c   1.000
_cell.angle_alpha   90.00
_cell.angle_beta   90.00
_cell.angle_gamma   90.00
#
_symmetry.space_group_name_H-M   'P 1'
#
loop_
_entity.id
_entity.type
_entity.pdbx_description
1 polymer ?
#
loop_
_entity_poly.entity_id
_entity_poly.type
_entity_poly.pdbx_seq_one_letter_code
_entity_poly.pdbx_strand_id
1 'polypeptide(L)'
;PDYQGQGLGKWLIKAMLEWVEHYFPEHGIYLEVAEKNQSALDFYEHIGGQSTLIKTWQAPSGYQLLEKVFTWPSSQVMLQAVS
;
A
#
# COMPACT_ATOMS: atom_id res chain seq x y z
N PRO A 1 5.40 13.38 -11.48
CA PRO A 1 4.94 12.77 -12.74
C PRO A 1 6.06 12.04 -13.47
N ASP A 2 7.23 12.66 -13.55
CA ASP A 2 8.35 12.25 -14.43
C ASP A 2 8.93 10.86 -14.17
N TYR A 3 8.61 10.22 -13.04
CA TYR A 3 9.06 8.86 -12.67
C TYR A 3 7.89 7.88 -12.46
N GLN A 4 6.65 8.32 -12.69
CA GLN A 4 5.47 7.44 -12.61
C GLN A 4 5.42 6.50 -13.82
N GLY A 5 4.84 5.31 -13.64
CA GLY A 5 4.73 4.30 -14.71
C GLY A 5 6.03 3.60 -15.09
N GLN A 6 7.15 3.93 -14.46
CA GLN A 6 8.47 3.34 -14.74
C GLN A 6 8.84 2.17 -13.81
N GLY A 7 7.86 1.63 -13.07
CA GLY A 7 8.09 0.52 -12.14
C GLY A 7 8.71 0.90 -10.79
N LEU A 8 8.98 2.19 -10.55
CA LEU A 8 9.60 2.66 -9.30
C LEU A 8 8.79 2.27 -8.05
N GLY A 9 7.46 2.26 -8.15
CA GLY A 9 6.58 1.79 -7.07
C GLY A 9 6.85 0.33 -6.69
N LYS A 10 7.05 -0.57 -7.66
CA LYS A 10 7.42 -1.97 -7.38
C LYS A 10 8.78 -2.07 -6.70
N TRP A 11 9.75 -1.26 -7.11
CA TRP A 11 11.08 -1.24 -6.49
C TRP A 11 11.03 -0.79 -5.02
N LEU A 12 10.30 0.28 -4.73
CA LEU A 12 10.10 0.74 -3.35
C LEU A 12 9.41 -0.30 -2.48
N ILE A 13 8.40 -0.98 -3.02
CA ILE A 13 7.74 -2.09 -2.31
C ILE A 13 8.72 -3.23 -2.04
N LYS A 14 9.54 -3.65 -3.01
CA LYS A 14 10.56 -4.70 -2.79
C LYS A 14 11.53 -4.33 -1.67
N ALA A 15 12.07 -3.12 -1.67
CA ALA A 15 12.98 -2.64 -0.63
C ALA A 15 12.32 -2.62 0.76
N MET A 16 11.05 -2.21 0.83
CA MET A 16 10.27 -2.29 2.08
C MET A 16 10.08 -3.74 2.54
N LEU A 17 9.75 -4.65 1.62
CA LEU A 17 9.51 -6.06 1.93
C LEU A 17 10.77 -6.76 2.46
N GLU A 18 11.96 -6.43 1.95
CA GLU A 18 13.23 -6.94 2.50
C GLU A 18 13.40 -6.55 3.97
N TRP A 19 13.02 -5.32 4.34
CA TRP A 19 13.05 -4.87 5.73
C TRP A 19 11.99 -5.57 6.58
N VAL A 20 10.75 -5.68 6.09
CA VAL A 20 9.66 -6.36 6.81
C VAL A 20 10.00 -7.83 7.05
N GLU A 21 10.50 -8.54 6.05
CA GLU A 21 10.85 -9.97 6.19
C GLU A 21 11.96 -10.18 7.22
N HIS A 22 12.91 -9.25 7.32
CA HIS A 22 14.01 -9.36 8.27
C HIS A 22 13.57 -9.15 9.72
N TYR A 23 12.71 -8.15 9.97
CA TYR A 23 12.36 -7.73 11.33
C TYR A 23 11.00 -8.26 11.81
N PHE A 24 10.06 -8.51 10.90
CA PHE A 24 8.66 -8.83 11.18
C PHE A 24 8.08 -9.89 10.23
N PRO A 25 8.72 -11.07 10.05
CA PRO A 25 8.30 -12.06 9.04
C PRO A 25 6.89 -12.61 9.24
N GLU A 26 6.41 -12.66 10.49
CA GLU A 26 5.09 -13.20 10.85
C GLU A 26 3.95 -12.15 10.79
N HIS A 27 4.24 -10.92 10.36
CA HIS A 27 3.25 -9.84 10.36
C HIS A 27 2.73 -9.54 8.96
N GLY A 28 1.43 -9.26 8.91
CA GLY A 28 0.80 -8.67 7.72
C GLY A 28 1.22 -7.22 7.53
N ILE A 29 0.93 -6.70 6.34
CA ILE A 29 1.22 -5.32 5.94
C ILE A 29 -0.10 -4.61 5.71
N TYR A 30 -0.17 -3.32 6.06
CA TYR A 30 -1.26 -2.46 5.65
C TYR A 30 -0.75 -1.15 5.05
N LEU A 31 -1.49 -0.61 4.10
CA LEU A 31 -1.25 0.71 3.52
C LEU A 31 -2.55 1.50 3.48
N GLU A 32 -2.44 2.77 3.80
CA GLU A 32 -3.55 3.72 3.76
C GLU A 32 -3.44 4.54 2.48
N VAL A 33 -4.58 4.82 1.85
CA VAL A 33 -4.62 5.57 0.59
C VAL A 33 -5.87 6.42 0.52
N ALA A 34 -5.69 7.68 0.13
CA ALA A 34 -6.82 8.56 -0.18
C ALA A 34 -7.75 7.90 -1.21
N GLU A 35 -9.06 7.90 -0.95
CA GLU A 35 -10.04 7.29 -1.86
C GLU A 35 -9.99 7.89 -3.28
N LYS A 36 -9.53 9.14 -3.40
CA LYS A 36 -9.39 9.82 -4.69
C LYS A 36 -8.11 9.46 -5.46
N ASN A 37 -7.19 8.70 -4.87
CA ASN A 37 -5.93 8.32 -5.50
C ASN A 37 -6.08 7.02 -6.30
N GLN A 38 -6.77 7.10 -7.44
CA GLN A 38 -7.08 5.93 -8.26
C GLN A 38 -5.83 5.15 -8.68
N SER A 39 -4.73 5.84 -9.01
CA SER A 39 -3.48 5.17 -9.41
C SER A 39 -2.90 4.28 -8.30
N ALA A 40 -3.03 4.68 -7.03
CA ALA A 40 -2.58 3.86 -5.90
C ALA A 40 -3.57 2.74 -5.59
N LEU A 41 -4.88 3.00 -5.70
CA LEU A 41 -5.92 1.97 -5.56
C LEU A 41 -5.70 0.83 -6.56
N ASP A 42 -5.58 1.15 -7.85
CA ASP A 42 -5.34 0.18 -8.91
C ASP A 42 -4.04 -0.59 -8.68
N PHE A 43 -2.99 0.12 -8.25
CA PHE A 43 -1.70 -0.51 -7.96
C PHE A 43 -1.78 -1.48 -6.78
N TYR A 44 -2.47 -1.11 -5.70
CA TYR A 44 -2.60 -1.96 -4.51
C TYR A 44 -3.46 -3.19 -4.78
N GLU A 45 -4.55 -3.05 -5.53
CA GLU A 45 -5.35 -4.18 -6.01
C GLU A 45 -4.50 -5.10 -6.90
N HIS A 46 -3.73 -4.54 -7.83
CA HIS A 46 -2.86 -5.30 -8.73
C HIS A 46 -1.78 -6.11 -8.00
N ILE A 47 -1.26 -5.61 -6.86
CA ILE A 47 -0.27 -6.33 -6.05
C ILE A 47 -0.88 -7.20 -4.95
N GLY A 48 -2.17 -7.54 -5.07
CA GLY A 48 -2.87 -8.50 -4.21
C GLY A 48 -3.43 -7.92 -2.91
N GLY A 49 -3.51 -6.60 -2.79
CA GLY A 49 -4.06 -5.93 -1.62
C GLY A 49 -5.57 -6.10 -1.53
N GLN A 50 -6.06 -6.28 -0.31
CA GLN A 50 -7.50 -6.33 -0.04
C GLN A 50 -7.92 -5.07 0.70
N SER A 51 -8.89 -4.32 0.15
CA SER A 51 -9.50 -3.18 0.84
C SER A 51 -10.35 -3.69 2.00
N THR A 52 -9.93 -3.45 3.24
CA THR A 52 -10.60 -3.96 4.45
C THR A 52 -11.30 -2.90 5.27
N LEU A 53 -10.94 -1.63 5.09
CA LEU A 53 -11.53 -0.52 5.84
C LEU A 53 -11.62 0.74 4.97
N ILE A 54 -12.70 1.51 5.17
CA ILE A 54 -12.80 2.89 4.73
C ILE A 54 -12.93 3.75 6.00
N LYS A 55 -12.09 4.78 6.12
CA LYS A 55 -12.09 5.68 7.28
C LYS A 55 -11.98 7.13 6.84
N THR A 56 -12.52 8.04 7.65
CA THR A 56 -12.30 9.48 7.48
C THR A 56 -11.10 9.90 8.32
N TRP A 57 -10.02 10.30 7.66
CA TRP A 57 -8.92 10.99 8.32
C TRP A 57 -9.30 12.45 8.54
N GLN A 58 -9.14 12.91 9.79
CA GLN A 58 -9.33 14.31 10.15
C GLN A 58 -7.97 14.97 10.34
N ALA A 59 -7.64 15.91 9.46
CA ALA A 59 -6.48 16.75 9.63
C ALA A 59 -6.67 17.66 10.85
N PRO A 60 -5.58 18.03 11.56
CA PRO A 60 -5.65 19.00 12.65
C PRO A 60 -6.24 20.36 12.23
N SER A 61 -6.20 20.70 10.93
CA SER A 61 -6.79 21.91 10.35
C SER A 61 -8.30 21.84 10.14
N GLY A 62 -8.95 20.72 10.46
CA GLY A 62 -10.38 20.48 10.23
C GLY A 62 -10.72 19.94 8.84
N TYR A 63 -9.73 19.77 7.95
CA TYR A 63 -9.93 19.11 6.67
C TYR A 63 -10.21 17.61 6.86
N GLN A 64 -11.14 17.07 6.08
CA GLN A 64 -11.48 15.65 6.12
C GLN A 64 -11.11 14.98 4.80
N LEU A 65 -10.47 13.82 4.89
CA LEU A 65 -10.09 12.98 3.77
C LEU A 65 -10.63 11.56 3.97
N LEU A 66 -11.35 11.04 2.98
CA LEU A 66 -11.68 9.62 2.97
C LEU A 66 -10.47 8.81 2.53
N GLU A 67 -10.14 7.80 3.31
CA GLU A 67 -9.04 6.87 3.08
C GLU A 67 -9.55 5.44 3.06
N LYS A 68 -8.94 4.63 2.21
CA LYS A 68 -9.06 3.17 2.22
C LYS A 68 -7.83 2.56 2.85
N VAL A 69 -8.01 1.45 3.56
CA VAL A 69 -6.92 0.63 4.07
C VAL A 69 -6.89 -0.66 3.28
N PHE A 70 -5.73 -0.92 2.67
CA PHE A 70 -5.41 -2.17 2.01
C PHE A 70 -4.54 -3.02 2.92
N THR A 71 -4.82 -4.31 2.99
CA THR A 71 -4.04 -5.25 3.82
C THR A 71 -3.55 -6.45 3.02
N TRP A 72 -2.37 -6.94 3.41
CA TRP A 72 -1.77 -8.19 2.96
C TRP A 72 -1.51 -9.06 4.17
N PRO A 73 -1.90 -10.35 4.16
CA PRO A 73 -1.73 -11.23 5.31
C PRO A 73 -0.26 -11.57 5.60
N SER A 74 0.62 -11.47 4.59
CA SER A 74 2.08 -11.58 4.76
C SER A 74 2.82 -10.80 3.67
N SER A 75 4.07 -10.43 3.97
CA SER A 75 5.06 -9.85 3.03
C SER A 75 5.22 -10.69 1.76
N GLN A 76 5.19 -12.02 1.88
CA GLN A 76 5.38 -12.95 0.78
C GLN A 76 4.31 -12.84 -0.31
N VAL A 77 3.05 -12.57 0.08
CA VAL A 77 1.96 -12.34 -0.89
C VAL A 77 2.26 -11.13 -1.75
N MET A 78 2.71 -10.04 -1.12
CA MET A 78 3.06 -8.81 -1.83
C MET A 78 4.31 -9.01 -2.70
N LEU A 79 5.31 -9.75 -2.21
CA LEU A 79 6.55 -10.04 -2.93
C LEU A 79 6.29 -10.78 -4.25
N GLN A 80 5.42 -11.78 -4.25
CA GLN A 80 5.06 -12.55 -5.46
C GLN A 80 4.46 -11.65 -6.55
N ALA A 81 3.66 -10.66 -6.18
CA ALA A 81 2.98 -9.80 -7.13
C ALA A 81 3.85 -8.67 -7.70
N VAL A 82 4.92 -8.30 -6.99
CA VAL A 82 5.89 -7.30 -7.48
C VAL A 82 7.14 -7.89 -8.11
N SER A 83 7.36 -9.21 -7.95
CA SER A 83 8.54 -9.93 -8.45
C SER A 83 8.73 -9.80 -9.95
#